data_AF-A0A2R5L3A7-F1
#
_entry.id   AF-A0A2R5L3A7-F1
#
_cell.length_a   1.000
_cell.length_b   1.000
_cell.length_c   1.000
_cell.angle_alpha   90.00
_cell.angle_beta   90.00
_cell.angle_gamma   90.00
#
_symmetry.space_group_name_H-M   'P 1'
#
loop_
_entity.id
_entity.type
_entity.pdbx_description
1 polymer ?
#
loop_
_entity_poly.entity_id
_entity_poly.type
_entity_poly.pdbx_seq_one_letter_code
_entity_poly.pdbx_strand_id
1 'polypeptide(L)'
;VQKVGDRRVMVELPGITDTEKAIEMIGKTALMEFKIQNSDGTLGPTLLTGGALKSASVSYDNLGRPQIAFEMTLDGAAKFAKITRDNIGKQLAITMDGKVQTSPRINSEIAGGNGVITGNYTLEEAKNTASLLNAGALPVRAEILETRSVGATLGDESIADSKRAGIIALGLIATFMVVFYRLPGLVANLA
;
A
#
# COMPACT_ATOMS: atom_id res chain seq x y z
N VAL A 1 -3.95 -12.49 -4.30
CA VAL A 1 -2.65 -12.74 -3.64
C VAL A 1 -2.48 -14.24 -3.48
N GLN A 2 -1.39 -14.82 -3.99
CA GLN A 2 -1.12 -16.25 -3.91
C GLN A 2 0.31 -16.48 -3.44
N LYS A 3 0.53 -17.41 -2.50
CA LYS A 3 1.88 -17.82 -2.09
C LYS A 3 2.48 -18.70 -3.19
N VAL A 4 3.68 -18.36 -3.65
CA VAL A 4 4.43 -19.12 -4.68
C VAL A 4 5.70 -19.69 -4.04
N GLY A 5 5.75 -21.00 -3.86
CA GLY A 5 6.84 -21.66 -3.12
C GLY A 5 6.86 -21.28 -1.63
N ASP A 6 8.04 -21.30 -0.99
CA ASP A 6 8.15 -21.08 0.47
C ASP A 6 8.36 -19.62 0.90
N ARG A 7 8.90 -18.77 0.01
CA ARG A 7 9.33 -17.39 0.34
C ARG A 7 8.89 -16.32 -0.66
N ARG A 8 7.95 -16.63 -1.58
CA ARG A 8 7.46 -15.66 -2.55
C ARG A 8 5.94 -15.51 -2.46
N VAL A 9 5.46 -14.31 -2.70
CA VAL A 9 4.04 -13.99 -2.77
C VAL A 9 3.80 -13.29 -4.09
N MET A 10 2.94 -13.88 -4.91
CA MET A 10 2.48 -13.31 -6.16
C MET A 10 1.24 -12.47 -5.90
N VAL A 11 1.28 -11.21 -6.33
CA VAL A 11 0.18 -10.26 -6.22
C VAL A 11 -0.22 -9.85 -7.62
N GLU A 12 -1.44 -10.20 -8.01
CA GLU A 12 -2.04 -9.80 -9.27
C GLU A 12 -3.02 -8.66 -9.00
N LEU A 13 -2.86 -7.55 -9.71
CA LEU A 13 -3.67 -6.34 -9.55
C LEU A 13 -4.44 -6.08 -10.85
N PRO A 14 -5.67 -6.58 -11.00
CA PRO A 14 -6.46 -6.33 -12.19
C PRO A 14 -6.87 -4.86 -12.28
N GLY A 15 -6.73 -4.25 -13.46
CA GLY A 15 -7.22 -2.89 -13.73
C GLY A 15 -6.39 -1.75 -13.13
N ILE A 16 -5.15 -2.00 -12.70
CA ILE A 16 -4.22 -0.92 -12.33
C ILE A 16 -3.60 -0.32 -13.59
N THR A 17 -3.87 0.97 -13.82
CA THR A 17 -3.28 1.75 -14.91
C THR A 17 -1.86 2.22 -14.58
N ASP A 18 -1.58 2.44 -13.29
CA ASP A 18 -0.31 2.95 -12.77
C ASP A 18 0.36 1.89 -11.89
N THR A 19 1.19 1.05 -12.53
CA THR A 19 1.94 -0.01 -11.86
C THR A 19 2.99 0.53 -10.89
N GLU A 20 3.55 1.72 -11.11
CA GLU A 20 4.61 2.28 -10.27
C GLU A 20 4.07 2.66 -8.89
N LYS A 21 2.90 3.30 -8.83
CA LYS A 21 2.25 3.66 -7.57
C LYS A 21 1.85 2.43 -6.75
N ALA A 22 1.42 1.36 -7.41
CA ALA A 22 1.09 0.09 -6.76
C ALA A 22 2.34 -0.59 -6.19
N ILE A 23 3.43 -0.56 -6.94
CA ILE A 23 4.75 -1.05 -6.52
C ILE A 23 5.24 -0.28 -5.29
N GLU A 24 5.13 1.05 -5.27
CA GLU A 24 5.54 1.88 -4.14
C GLU A 24 4.74 1.55 -2.87
N MET A 25 3.42 1.33 -2.98
CA MET A 25 2.58 0.98 -1.85
C MET A 25 2.89 -0.41 -1.28
N ILE A 26 3.27 -1.38 -2.12
CA ILE A 26 3.65 -2.73 -1.67
C ILE A 26 5.08 -2.76 -1.12
N GLY A 27 5.98 -1.97 -1.71
CA GLY A 27 7.39 -1.88 -1.32
C GLY A 27 7.65 -1.07 -0.05
N LYS A 28 6.74 -0.18 0.35
CA LYS A 28 6.79 0.51 1.66
C LYS A 28 6.39 -0.47 2.76
N THR A 29 7.36 -0.97 3.50
CA THR A 29 7.10 -1.64 4.77
C THR A 29 6.60 -0.61 5.76
N ALA A 30 5.45 -0.74 6.41
CA ALA A 30 5.10 0.19 7.50
C ALA A 30 5.93 -0.11 8.77
N LEU A 31 7.27 -0.14 8.66
CA LEU A 31 8.16 -0.43 9.77
C LEU A 31 8.25 0.79 10.66
N MET A 32 7.40 0.78 11.68
CA MET A 32 7.48 1.75 12.76
C MET A 32 8.62 1.40 13.71
N GLU A 33 9.46 2.38 14.01
CA GLU A 33 10.53 2.27 15.01
C GLU A 33 10.52 3.47 15.96
N PHE A 34 10.68 3.20 17.24
CA PHE A 34 10.88 4.21 18.29
C PHE A 34 12.37 4.33 18.59
N LYS A 35 12.93 5.51 18.37
CA LYS A 35 14.36 5.83 18.56
C LYS A 35 14.49 7.09 19.40
N ILE A 36 15.55 7.17 20.21
CA ILE A 36 15.87 8.44 20.89
C ILE A 36 16.61 9.32 19.89
N GLN A 37 16.15 10.56 19.74
CA GLN A 37 16.84 11.56 18.96
C GLN A 37 17.77 12.36 19.86
N ASN A 38 19.05 12.43 19.48
CA ASN A 38 20.06 13.21 20.18
C ASN A 38 19.93 14.69 19.81
N SER A 39 20.55 15.57 20.61
CA SER A 39 20.59 17.01 20.36
C SER A 39 21.22 17.38 19.01
N ASP A 40 22.07 16.52 18.46
CA ASP A 40 22.73 16.70 17.16
C ASP A 40 21.85 16.26 15.97
N GLY A 41 20.59 15.87 16.22
CA GLY A 41 19.65 15.39 15.22
C GLY A 41 19.83 13.93 14.80
N THR A 42 20.87 13.26 15.29
CA THR A 42 21.12 11.83 15.02
C THR A 42 20.14 10.93 15.77
N LEU A 43 19.76 9.82 15.14
CA LEU A 43 18.89 8.80 15.72
C LEU A 43 19.72 7.73 16.41
N GLY A 44 19.36 7.42 17.65
CA GLY A 44 19.93 6.30 18.42
C GLY A 44 19.42 4.93 17.94
N PRO A 45 19.77 3.86 18.66
CA PRO A 45 19.32 2.51 18.34
C PRO A 45 17.80 2.37 18.47
N THR A 46 17.22 1.42 17.73
CA THR A 46 15.80 1.07 17.82
C THR A 46 15.49 0.49 19.20
N LEU A 47 14.62 1.16 19.96
CA LEU A 47 14.22 0.75 21.30
C LEU A 47 12.92 -0.07 21.29
N LEU A 48 12.01 0.27 20.38
CA LEU A 48 10.73 -0.41 20.21
C LEU A 48 10.38 -0.45 18.71
N THR A 49 9.70 -1.51 18.28
CA THR A 49 9.25 -1.70 16.90
C THR A 49 7.72 -1.72 16.83
N GLY A 50 7.17 -1.60 15.62
CA GLY A 50 5.73 -1.64 15.37
C GLY A 50 5.02 -2.90 15.89
N GLY A 51 5.71 -4.02 16.06
CA GLY A 51 5.14 -5.23 16.68
C GLY A 51 4.69 -5.06 18.15
N ALA A 52 5.05 -3.95 18.80
CA ALA A 52 4.59 -3.62 20.15
C ALA A 52 3.22 -2.91 20.18
N LEU A 53 2.70 -2.48 19.02
CA LEU A 53 1.38 -1.84 18.90
C LEU A 53 0.26 -2.89 18.90
N LYS A 54 -0.81 -2.57 19.61
CA LYS A 54 -2.06 -3.32 19.62
C LYS A 54 -3.06 -2.74 18.62
N SER A 55 -3.18 -1.41 18.58
CA SER A 55 -4.07 -0.73 17.63
C SER A 55 -3.63 0.71 17.35
N ALA A 56 -4.05 1.25 16.22
CA ALA A 56 -3.93 2.66 15.85
C ALA A 56 -5.24 3.17 15.25
N SER A 57 -5.65 4.38 15.62
CA SER A 57 -6.89 4.99 15.15
C SER A 57 -6.72 6.50 14.94
N VAL A 58 -7.58 7.08 14.11
CA VAL A 58 -7.63 8.52 13.95
C VAL A 58 -8.37 9.13 15.14
N SER A 59 -7.73 10.10 15.79
CA SER A 59 -8.30 10.96 16.83
C SER A 59 -8.20 12.41 16.37
N TYR A 60 -8.87 13.31 17.08
CA TYR A 60 -8.71 14.75 16.90
C TYR A 60 -8.09 15.36 18.16
N ASP A 61 -7.31 16.42 17.99
CA ASP A 61 -6.88 17.26 19.10
C ASP A 61 -7.95 18.28 19.49
N ASN A 62 -7.68 19.09 20.51
CA ASN A 62 -8.61 20.11 21.01
C ASN A 62 -8.91 21.23 19.99
N LEU A 63 -8.10 21.37 18.94
CA LEU A 63 -8.28 22.34 17.86
C LEU A 63 -8.96 21.71 16.63
N GLY A 64 -9.39 20.45 16.71
CA GLY A 64 -10.02 19.72 15.62
C GLY A 64 -9.03 19.23 14.56
N ARG A 65 -7.72 19.23 14.83
CA ARG A 65 -6.71 18.70 13.91
C ARG A 65 -6.61 17.18 14.06
N PRO A 66 -6.56 16.43 12.96
CA PRO A 66 -6.44 14.97 13.03
C PRO A 66 -5.05 14.56 13.55
N GLN A 67 -5.03 13.53 14.39
CA GLN A 67 -3.84 12.91 14.96
C GLN A 67 -4.02 11.40 14.97
N ILE A 68 -2.93 10.63 14.98
CA ILE A 68 -3.02 9.16 15.07
C ILE A 68 -2.83 8.74 16.52
N ALA A 69 -3.90 8.29 17.17
CA ALA A 69 -3.83 7.68 18.48
C ALA A 69 -3.39 6.22 18.35
N PHE A 70 -2.55 5.74 19.27
CA PHE A 70 -2.12 4.35 19.28
C PHE A 70 -2.17 3.77 20.69
N GLU A 71 -2.49 2.48 20.74
CA GLU A 71 -2.50 1.65 21.94
C GLU A 71 -1.44 0.55 21.78
N MET A 72 -0.66 0.33 22.82
CA MET A 72 0.35 -0.72 22.87
C MET A 72 -0.21 -2.02 23.44
N THR A 73 0.46 -3.12 23.11
CA THR A 73 0.29 -4.41 23.79
C THR A 73 0.77 -4.33 25.25
N LEU A 74 0.37 -5.27 26.09
CA LEU A 74 0.79 -5.32 27.51
C LEU A 74 2.33 -5.30 27.64
N ASP A 75 3.02 -6.15 26.87
CA ASP A 75 4.48 -6.24 26.86
C ASP A 75 5.13 -4.98 26.27
N GLY A 76 4.51 -4.42 25.23
CA GLY A 76 4.93 -3.16 24.60
C GLY A 76 4.86 -1.99 25.57
N ALA A 77 3.75 -1.86 26.30
CA ALA A 77 3.51 -0.83 27.29
C ALA A 77 4.54 -0.90 28.44
N ALA A 78 4.83 -2.09 28.95
CA ALA A 78 5.84 -2.27 30.01
C ALA A 78 7.24 -1.85 29.55
N LYS A 79 7.64 -2.23 28.33
CA LYS A 79 8.92 -1.80 27.73
C LYS A 79 8.94 -0.29 27.47
N PHE A 80 7.84 0.26 26.98
CA PHE A 80 7.70 1.68 26.69
C PHE A 80 7.75 2.54 27.97
N ALA A 81 7.14 2.08 29.05
CA ALA A 81 7.23 2.70 30.37
C ALA A 81 8.69 2.79 30.85
N LYS A 82 9.45 1.69 30.71
CA LYS A 82 10.87 1.68 31.04
C LYS A 82 11.67 2.67 30.17
N ILE A 83 11.47 2.63 28.85
CA ILE A 83 12.16 3.53 27.90
C ILE A 83 11.87 5.00 28.22
N THR A 84 10.60 5.35 28.46
CA THR A 84 10.20 6.72 28.76
C THR A 84 10.76 7.19 30.10
N ARG A 85 10.74 6.34 31.14
CA ARG A 85 11.34 6.62 32.45
C ARG A 85 12.83 6.91 32.35
N ASP A 86 13.58 6.10 31.60
CA ASP A 86 15.04 6.22 31.50
C ASP A 86 15.48 7.38 30.57
N ASN A 87 14.56 8.00 29.83
CA ASN A 87 14.85 9.02 28.82
C ASN A 87 14.00 10.30 28.97
N ILE A 88 13.54 10.60 30.18
CA ILE A 88 12.83 11.85 30.48
C ILE A 88 13.66 13.06 30.03
N GLY A 89 13.02 14.00 29.35
CA GLY A 89 13.62 15.22 28.81
C GLY A 89 14.23 15.07 27.41
N LYS A 90 14.39 13.85 26.88
CA LYS A 90 14.87 13.60 25.51
C LYS A 90 13.72 13.54 24.51
N GLN A 91 14.06 13.65 23.22
CA GLN A 91 13.10 13.48 22.13
C GLN A 91 12.99 12.02 21.73
N LEU A 92 11.76 11.53 21.62
CA LEU A 92 11.45 10.19 21.15
C LEU A 92 10.99 10.27 19.71
N ALA A 93 11.90 10.03 18.78
CA ALA A 93 11.59 9.97 17.36
C ALA A 93 10.78 8.70 17.05
N ILE A 94 9.61 8.91 16.48
CA ILE A 94 8.78 7.89 15.87
C ILE A 94 9.09 7.92 14.38
N THR A 95 9.71 6.85 13.89
CA THR A 95 10.12 6.74 12.49
C THR A 95 9.29 5.71 11.75
N MET A 96 9.07 5.96 10.47
CA MET A 96 8.43 5.06 9.52
C MET A 96 9.37 4.87 8.34
N ASP A 97 9.82 3.65 8.06
CA ASP A 97 10.83 3.38 7.03
C ASP A 97 12.10 4.23 7.18
N GLY A 98 12.51 4.50 8.42
CA GLY A 98 13.66 5.35 8.73
C GLY A 98 13.43 6.86 8.55
N LYS A 99 12.26 7.31 8.07
CA LYS A 99 11.88 8.73 8.04
C LYS A 99 11.21 9.12 9.34
N VAL A 100 11.69 10.20 9.98
CA VAL A 100 11.09 10.75 11.20
C VAL A 100 9.72 11.33 10.89
N GLN A 101 8.68 10.82 11.55
CA GLN A 101 7.32 11.34 11.47
C GLN A 101 7.11 12.43 12.51
N THR A 102 7.46 12.13 13.76
CA THR A 102 7.37 13.07 14.88
C THR A 102 8.45 12.76 15.90
N SER A 103 8.89 13.77 16.64
CA SER A 103 9.91 13.66 17.70
C SER A 103 9.46 14.36 18.97
N PRO A 104 8.36 13.93 19.60
CA PRO A 104 7.89 14.55 20.83
C PRO A 104 8.93 14.41 21.95
N ARG A 105 8.94 15.41 22.82
CA ARG A 105 9.74 15.36 24.04
C ARG A 105 9.06 14.48 25.09
N ILE A 106 9.82 13.57 25.69
CA ILE A 106 9.34 12.76 26.82
C ILE A 106 9.31 13.66 28.05
N ASN A 107 8.11 13.96 28.56
CA ASN A 107 7.95 14.81 29.75
C ASN A 107 7.80 14.00 31.04
N SER A 108 7.25 12.79 30.95
CA SER A 108 7.03 11.89 32.07
C SER A 108 7.06 10.45 31.58
N GLU A 109 7.13 9.51 32.53
CA GLU A 109 6.90 8.10 32.25
C GLU A 109 5.49 7.87 31.68
N ILE A 110 5.38 7.00 30.67
CA ILE A 110 4.10 6.60 30.06
C ILE A 110 3.86 5.12 30.36
N ALA A 111 3.28 4.85 31.53
CA ALA A 111 2.94 3.49 31.96
C ALA A 111 1.67 2.93 31.27
N GLY A 112 0.79 3.80 30.78
CA GLY A 112 -0.51 3.41 30.22
C GLY A 112 -0.46 2.82 28.81
N GLY A 113 0.71 2.80 28.14
CA GLY A 113 0.84 2.23 26.80
C GLY A 113 0.07 2.96 25.69
N ASN A 114 -0.45 4.16 25.96
CA ASN A 114 -1.21 4.95 25.01
C ASN A 114 -0.42 6.18 24.60
N GLY A 115 -0.54 6.58 23.34
CA GLY A 115 0.11 7.78 22.83
C GLY A 115 -0.58 8.35 21.60
N VAL A 116 -0.13 9.53 21.18
CA VAL A 116 -0.62 10.20 19.98
C VAL A 116 0.56 10.63 19.11
N ILE A 117 0.43 10.42 17.81
CA ILE A 117 1.34 10.91 16.77
C ILE A 117 0.70 12.17 16.21
N THR A 118 1.29 13.31 16.58
CA THR A 118 0.87 14.62 16.12
C THR A 118 1.67 15.04 14.90
N GLY A 119 1.04 15.85 14.04
CA GLY A 119 1.63 16.35 12.80
C GLY A 119 0.60 17.14 11.99
N ASN A 120 1.03 17.66 10.84
CA ASN A 120 0.14 18.33 9.88
C ASN A 120 -0.51 17.31 8.95
N TYR A 121 -1.29 16.38 9.52
CA TYR A 121 -1.98 15.36 8.75
C TYR A 121 -3.30 15.90 8.20
N THR A 122 -3.67 15.47 7.00
CA THR A 122 -5.07 15.48 6.56
C THR A 122 -5.81 14.28 7.14
N LEU A 123 -7.15 14.30 7.13
CA LEU A 123 -7.97 13.18 7.58
C LEU A 123 -7.66 11.89 6.81
N GLU A 124 -7.49 12.00 5.49
CA GLU A 124 -7.19 10.87 4.62
C GLU A 124 -5.81 10.28 4.92
N GLU A 125 -4.78 11.13 5.07
CA GLU A 125 -3.43 10.70 5.44
C GLU A 125 -3.39 10.03 6.81
N ALA A 126 -4.11 10.59 7.80
CA ALA A 126 -4.19 10.01 9.13
C ALA A 126 -4.84 8.62 9.09
N LYS A 127 -5.91 8.44 8.31
CA LYS A 127 -6.61 7.16 8.15
C LYS A 127 -5.75 6.12 7.45
N ASN A 128 -5.05 6.52 6.39
CA ASN A 128 -4.11 5.64 5.68
C ASN A 128 -2.96 5.22 6.60
N THR A 129 -2.39 6.17 7.35
CA THR A 129 -1.31 5.90 8.30
C THR A 129 -1.77 4.96 9.41
N ALA A 130 -2.93 5.21 10.02
CA ALA A 130 -3.48 4.32 11.05
C ALA A 130 -3.71 2.89 10.52
N SER A 131 -4.19 2.77 9.28
CA SER A 131 -4.39 1.47 8.63
C SER A 131 -3.06 0.74 8.40
N LEU A 132 -2.02 1.46 7.96
CA LEU A 132 -0.67 0.93 7.80
C LEU A 132 -0.06 0.47 9.14
N LEU A 133 -0.29 1.21 10.23
CA LEU A 133 0.17 0.81 11.56
C LEU A 133 -0.53 -0.45 12.07
N ASN A 134 -1.84 -0.57 11.82
CA ASN A 134 -2.63 -1.75 12.20
C ASN A 134 -2.27 -2.99 11.39
N ALA A 135 -1.83 -2.82 10.13
CA ALA A 135 -1.28 -3.93 9.34
C ALA A 135 -0.04 -4.56 10.00
N GLY A 136 0.54 -3.86 10.99
CA GLY A 136 1.69 -4.29 11.76
C GLY A 136 2.98 -4.13 10.98
N ALA A 137 4.10 -4.14 11.71
CA ALA A 137 5.40 -4.27 11.06
C ALA A 137 5.45 -5.65 10.39
N LEU A 138 5.33 -5.71 9.06
CA LEU A 138 5.61 -6.93 8.32
C LEU A 138 7.01 -7.39 8.74
N PRO A 139 7.17 -8.62 9.28
CA PRO A 139 8.41 -9.05 9.94
C PRO A 139 9.58 -9.22 8.97
N VAL A 140 9.35 -9.03 7.66
CA VAL A 140 10.32 -9.22 6.60
C VAL A 140 10.15 -8.11 5.57
N ARG A 141 11.28 -7.54 5.11
CA ARG A 141 11.28 -6.66 3.94
C ARG A 141 10.91 -7.48 2.72
N ALA A 142 9.88 -7.06 2.00
CA ALA A 142 9.55 -7.64 0.71
C ALA A 142 10.44 -6.96 -0.34
N GLU A 143 11.31 -7.74 -0.98
CA GLU A 143 12.04 -7.29 -2.17
C GLU A 143 11.28 -7.76 -3.42
N ILE A 144 11.13 -6.86 -4.39
CA ILE A 144 10.43 -7.18 -5.64
C ILE A 144 11.39 -7.91 -6.56
N LEU A 145 11.20 -9.23 -6.67
CA LEU A 145 12.07 -10.09 -7.47
C LEU A 145 11.77 -10.02 -8.97
N GLU A 146 10.50 -9.87 -9.36
CA GLU A 146 10.09 -9.90 -10.75
C GLU A 146 8.78 -9.13 -10.92
N THR A 147 8.75 -8.17 -11.83
CA THR A 147 7.54 -7.46 -12.27
C THR A 147 7.19 -7.91 -13.67
N ARG A 148 5.99 -8.47 -13.82
CA ARG A 148 5.40 -8.72 -15.14
C ARG A 148 4.16 -7.86 -15.27
N SER A 149 4.28 -6.80 -16.07
CA SER A 149 3.10 -6.12 -16.58
C SER A 149 2.58 -6.92 -17.75
N VAL A 150 1.42 -7.57 -17.59
CA VAL A 150 0.63 -8.01 -18.73
C VAL A 150 0.03 -6.75 -19.33
N GLY A 151 0.76 -6.15 -20.26
CA GLY A 151 0.28 -4.97 -20.98
C GLY A 151 -1.01 -5.30 -21.71
N ALA A 152 -2.00 -4.40 -21.60
CA ALA A 152 -3.23 -4.44 -22.39
C ALA A 152 -2.97 -4.31 -23.91
N THR A 153 -1.72 -4.08 -24.34
CA THR A 153 -1.31 -3.92 -25.73
C THR A 153 -1.63 -5.14 -26.59
N LEU A 154 -1.49 -6.37 -26.07
CA LEU A 154 -1.92 -7.56 -26.82
C LEU A 154 -3.45 -7.61 -26.98
N GLY A 155 -4.23 -7.05 -26.05
CA GLY A 155 -5.69 -7.01 -26.13
C GLY A 155 -6.18 -6.02 -27.17
N ASP A 156 -5.69 -4.78 -27.11
CA ASP A 156 -6.09 -3.72 -28.06
C ASP A 156 -5.66 -4.05 -29.49
N GLU A 157 -4.45 -4.59 -29.67
CA GLU A 157 -3.96 -5.05 -30.98
C GLU A 157 -4.75 -6.27 -31.48
N SER A 158 -5.03 -7.26 -30.61
CA SER A 158 -5.88 -8.41 -30.97
C SER A 158 -7.30 -7.99 -31.35
N ILE A 159 -7.87 -6.98 -30.70
CA ILE A 159 -9.22 -6.47 -31.02
C ILE A 159 -9.20 -5.76 -32.38
N ALA A 160 -8.18 -4.93 -32.65
CA ALA A 160 -8.04 -4.24 -33.92
C ALA A 160 -7.87 -5.21 -35.10
N ASP A 161 -7.02 -6.22 -34.94
CA ASP A 161 -6.77 -7.24 -35.96
C ASP A 161 -7.98 -8.17 -36.15
N SER A 162 -8.65 -8.56 -35.06
CA SER A 162 -9.89 -9.35 -35.13
C SER A 162 -11.00 -8.59 -35.86
N LYS A 163 -11.11 -7.27 -35.66
CA LYS A 163 -12.08 -6.44 -36.37
C LYS A 163 -11.80 -6.40 -37.88
N ARG A 164 -10.53 -6.23 -38.27
CA ARG A 164 -10.14 -6.23 -39.70
C ARG A 164 -10.36 -7.60 -40.34
N ALA A 165 -9.91 -8.67 -39.67
CA ALA A 165 -10.10 -10.04 -40.13
C ALA A 165 -11.60 -10.39 -40.27
N GLY A 166 -12.44 -9.97 -39.31
CA GLY A 166 -13.89 -10.18 -39.35
C GLY A 166 -14.56 -9.49 -40.53
N ILE A 167 -14.18 -8.23 -40.83
CA ILE A 167 -14.71 -7.49 -41.99
C ILE A 167 -14.33 -8.17 -43.30
N ILE A 168 -13.07 -8.62 -43.43
CA ILE A 168 -12.58 -9.32 -44.63
C ILE A 168 -13.32 -10.65 -44.82
N ALA A 169 -13.49 -11.43 -43.75
CA ALA A 169 -14.20 -12.71 -43.79
C ALA A 169 -15.68 -12.54 -44.19
N LEU A 170 -16.37 -11.55 -43.60
CA LEU A 170 -17.76 -11.27 -43.92
C LEU A 170 -17.91 -10.82 -45.38
N GLY A 171 -16.99 -10.00 -45.89
CA GLY A 171 -16.95 -9.59 -47.30
C GLY A 171 -16.70 -10.76 -48.26
N LEU A 172 -15.79 -11.69 -47.92
CA LEU A 172 -15.52 -12.88 -48.73
C LEU A 172 -16.73 -13.83 -48.78
N ILE A 173 -17.40 -14.07 -47.64
CA ILE A 173 -18.61 -14.89 -47.57
C ILE A 173 -19.74 -14.25 -48.39
N ALA A 174 -19.96 -12.95 -48.23
CA ALA A 174 -20.98 -12.23 -48.98
C ALA A 174 -20.73 -12.30 -50.49
N THR A 175 -19.48 -12.11 -50.92
CA THR A 175 -19.08 -12.22 -52.33
C THR A 175 -19.30 -13.63 -52.87
N PHE A 176 -18.91 -14.66 -52.11
CA PHE A 176 -19.14 -16.06 -52.47
C PHE A 176 -20.63 -16.38 -52.63
N MET A 177 -21.48 -15.93 -51.71
CA MET A 177 -22.93 -16.13 -51.77
C MET A 177 -23.55 -15.50 -53.02
N VAL A 178 -23.11 -14.31 -53.42
CA VAL A 178 -23.63 -13.63 -54.63
C VAL A 178 -23.20 -14.37 -55.91
N VAL A 179 -21.95 -14.82 -56.00
CA VAL A 179 -21.43 -15.49 -57.20
C VAL A 179 -22.10 -16.85 -57.43
N PHE A 180 -22.25 -17.66 -56.38
CA PHE A 180 -22.79 -19.02 -56.51
C PHE A 180 -24.32 -19.06 -56.48
N TYR A 181 -24.97 -18.23 -55.67
CA TYR A 181 -26.42 -18.30 -55.45
C TYR A 181 -27.22 -17.18 -56.13
N ARG A 182 -26.57 -16.21 -56.80
CA ARG A 182 -27.23 -15.13 -57.57
C ARG A 182 -28.30 -14.37 -56.74
N LEU A 183 -29.53 -14.24 -57.24
CA LEU A 183 -30.64 -13.49 -56.61
C LEU A 183 -30.97 -13.99 -55.18
N PRO A 184 -31.12 -15.30 -54.91
CA PRO A 184 -31.26 -15.82 -53.54
C PRO A 184 -30.10 -15.43 -52.60
N GLY A 185 -28.87 -15.37 -53.10
CA GLY A 185 -27.69 -15.01 -52.32
C GLY A 185 -27.70 -13.55 -51.83
N LEU A 186 -28.28 -12.63 -52.61
CA LEU A 186 -28.48 -11.24 -52.18
C LEU A 186 -29.51 -11.12 -51.05
N VAL A 187 -30.57 -11.94 -51.07
CA VAL A 187 -31.59 -11.97 -50.01
C VAL A 187 -31.00 -12.51 -48.70
N ALA A 188 -30.16 -13.54 -48.78
CA ALA A 188 -29.51 -14.15 -47.61
C ALA A 188 -28.48 -13.24 -46.92
N ASN A 189 -27.84 -12.31 -47.65
CA ASN A 189 -26.90 -11.35 -47.06
C ASN A 189 -27.59 -10.13 -46.42
N LEU A 190 -28.83 -9.84 -46.82
CA LEU A 190 -29.59 -8.67 -46.38
C LEU A 190 -30.59 -8.99 -45.25
N ALA A 191 -30.93 -10.28 -45.09
CA ALA A 191 -31.74 -10.82 -43.99
C ALA A 191 -30.89 -11.05 -42.74
#